data_AF-A0A432UUP1-F1
#
_entry.id   AF-A0A432UUP1-F1
#
_cell.length_a   1.000
_cell.length_b   1.000
_cell.length_c   1.000
_cell.angle_alpha   90.00
_cell.angle_beta   90.00
_cell.angle_gamma   90.00
#
_symmetry.space_group_name_H-M   'P 1'
#
loop_
_entity.id
_entity.type
_entity.pdbx_description
1 polymer ?
#
loop_
_entity_poly.entity_id
_entity_poly.type
_entity_poly.pdbx_seq_one_letter_code
_entity_poly.pdbx_strand_id
1 'polypeptide(L)' 'MGRKAWLFADTPADAKASALYYTLIETAKANGLESYAYLSHIIGKMADVETVEQWEALLPLNMK' A
#
# COMPACT_ATOMS: atom_id res chain seq x y z
N MET A 1 1.76 -22.14 -14.44
CA MET A 1 1.50 -21.41 -13.17
C MET A 1 0.81 -20.10 -13.52
N GLY A 2 -0.51 -19.97 -13.37
CA GLY A 2 -1.21 -18.73 -13.81
C GLY A 2 -2.73 -18.74 -13.76
N ARG A 3 -3.36 -19.60 -12.94
CA ARG A 3 -4.82 -19.80 -12.96
C ARG A 3 -5.55 -19.50 -11.65
N LYS A 4 -4.92 -18.76 -10.71
CA LYS A 4 -5.55 -18.47 -9.40
C LYS A 4 -5.66 -16.99 -9.02
N ALA A 5 -5.05 -16.06 -9.76
CA ALA A 5 -5.13 -14.63 -9.44
C ALA A 5 -6.33 -13.91 -10.09
N TRP A 6 -6.97 -14.51 -11.11
CA TRP A 6 -8.08 -13.88 -11.84
C TRP A 6 -9.42 -13.86 -11.08
N LEU A 7 -9.55 -14.67 -10.02
CA LEU A 7 -10.81 -14.76 -9.27
C LEU A 7 -11.11 -13.50 -8.44
N PHE A 8 -10.11 -12.63 -8.24
CA PHE A 8 -10.23 -11.33 -7.57
C PHE A 8 -10.12 -10.16 -8.57
N ALA A 9 -10.23 -10.42 -9.87
CA ALA A 9 -10.34 -9.38 -10.89
C ALA A 9 -11.77 -9.22 -11.41
N ASP A 10 -12.74 -9.89 -10.78
CA ASP A 10 -14.14 -9.94 -11.23
C ASP A 10 -14.98 -8.79 -10.69
N THR A 11 -14.46 -8.03 -9.70
CA THR A 11 -15.11 -6.83 -9.17
C THR A 11 -14.22 -5.59 -9.32
N PRO A 12 -14.78 -4.42 -9.71
CA PRO A 12 -14.02 -3.17 -9.76
C PRO A 12 -13.36 -2.79 -8.43
N ALA A 13 -13.93 -3.23 -7.31
CA ALA A 13 -13.39 -3.01 -5.98
C ALA A 13 -12.07 -3.78 -5.75
N ASP A 14 -12.03 -5.06 -6.13
CA ASP A 14 -10.83 -5.88 -5.96
C ASP A 14 -9.71 -5.50 -6.94
N ALA A 15 -10.07 -5.14 -8.17
CA ALA A 15 -9.12 -4.59 -9.13
C ALA A 15 -8.49 -3.28 -8.62
N LYS A 16 -9.30 -2.41 -8.00
CA LYS A 16 -8.83 -1.17 -7.39
C LYS A 16 -7.94 -1.42 -6.17
N ALA A 17 -8.31 -2.37 -5.31
CA ALA A 17 -7.48 -2.77 -4.17
C ALA A 17 -6.11 -3.28 -4.64
N SER A 18 -6.09 -4.16 -5.64
CA SER A 18 -4.85 -4.70 -6.22
C SER A 18 -3.98 -3.59 -6.81
N ALA A 19 -4.56 -2.67 -7.58
CA ALA A 19 -3.83 -1.54 -8.13
C ALA A 19 -3.23 -0.63 -7.03
N LEU A 20 -3.97 -0.40 -5.94
CA LEU A 20 -3.48 0.35 -4.78
C LEU A 20 -2.30 -0.33 -4.11
N TYR A 21 -2.37 -1.65 -3.88
CA TYR A 21 -1.26 -2.41 -3.32
C TYR A 21 0.01 -2.31 -4.17
N TYR A 22 -0.10 -2.51 -5.50
CA TYR A 22 1.05 -2.35 -6.40
C TYR A 22 1.62 -0.94 -6.38
N THR A 23 0.75 0.08 -6.36
CA THR A 23 1.17 1.48 -6.29
C THR A 23 1.97 1.77 -5.02
N LEU A 24 1.53 1.28 -3.86
CA LEU A 24 2.24 1.45 -2.59
C LEU A 24 3.61 0.76 -2.59
N ILE A 25 3.68 -0.46 -3.13
CA ILE A 25 4.94 -1.20 -3.26
C ILE A 25 5.93 -0.46 -4.16
N GLU A 26 5.48 -0.01 -5.34
CA GLU A 26 6.33 0.73 -6.26
C GLU A 26 6.78 2.07 -5.67
N THR A 27 5.91 2.75 -4.92
CA THR A 27 6.27 3.97 -4.19
C THR A 27 7.35 3.70 -3.12
N ALA A 28 7.23 2.62 -2.36
CA ALA A 28 8.25 2.22 -1.37
C ALA A 28 9.61 1.96 -2.03
N LYS A 29 9.62 1.18 -3.12
CA LYS A 29 10.83 0.89 -3.89
C LYS A 29 11.47 2.15 -4.47
N ALA A 30 10.67 3.06 -5.02
CA ALA A 30 11.16 4.33 -5.58
C ALA A 30 11.86 5.20 -4.52
N ASN A 31 11.50 5.05 -3.24
CA ASN A 31 12.12 5.73 -2.12
C ASN A 31 13.23 4.90 -1.44
N GLY A 32 13.58 3.72 -1.98
CA GLY A 32 14.61 2.85 -1.41
C GLY A 32 14.22 2.15 -0.11
N LEU A 33 12.93 2.14 0.24
CA LEU A 33 12.40 1.50 1.44
C LEU A 33 12.10 0.03 1.19
N GLU A 34 12.25 -0.78 2.24
CA GLU A 34 11.80 -2.16 2.23
C GLU A 34 10.26 -2.18 2.17
N SER A 35 9.72 -2.77 1.10
CA SER A 35 8.31 -2.67 0.74
C SER A 35 7.39 -3.32 1.77
N TYR A 36 7.82 -4.43 2.38
CA TYR A 36 7.02 -5.11 3.40
C TYR A 36 6.94 -4.31 4.69
N ALA A 37 8.06 -3.78 5.18
CA ALA A 37 8.13 -2.92 6.36
C ALA A 37 7.28 -1.64 6.18
N TYR A 38 7.33 -1.02 5.00
CA TYR A 38 6.49 0.12 4.67
C TYR A 38 4.99 -0.21 4.70
N LEU A 39 4.58 -1.32 4.08
CA LEU A 39 3.19 -1.75 4.09
C LEU A 39 2.70 -2.12 5.50
N SER A 40 3.50 -2.84 6.28
CA SER A 40 3.16 -3.17 7.67
C SER A 40 3.04 -1.92 8.53
N HIS A 41 3.87 -0.90 8.30
CA HIS A 41 3.79 0.38 9.01
C HIS A 41 2.50 1.13 8.69
N ILE A 42 2.14 1.23 7.41
CA ILE A 42 0.90 1.90 6.99
C ILE A 42 -0.31 1.15 7.55
N ILE A 43 -0.41 -0.16 7.34
CA ILE A 43 -1.57 -0.96 7.76
C ILE A 43 -1.72 -0.90 9.29
N GLY A 44 -0.60 -0.95 10.04
CA GLY A 44 -0.61 -0.86 11.49
C GLY A 44 -1.06 0.50 12.02
N LYS A 45 -0.73 1.60 11.32
CA LYS A 45 -1.10 2.96 11.74
C LYS A 45 -2.40 3.47 11.11
N MET A 46 -2.90 2.83 10.05
CA MET A 46 -4.12 3.23 9.34
C MET A 46 -5.35 3.30 10.25
N ALA A 47 -5.39 2.49 11.31
CA ALA A 47 -6.48 2.53 12.30
C ALA A 47 -6.41 3.75 13.24
N ASP A 48 -5.22 4.33 13.43
CA ASP A 48 -4.96 5.43 14.38
C ASP A 48 -4.89 6.80 13.68
N VAL A 49 -5.05 6.84 12.35
CA VAL A 49 -4.90 8.04 11.54
C VAL A 49 -6.27 8.66 11.28
N GLU A 50 -6.52 9.81 11.88
CA GLU A 50 -7.77 10.57 11.75
C GLU A 50 -7.60 11.83 10.87
N THR A 51 -6.39 12.39 10.78
CA THR A 51 -6.14 13.63 10.05
C THR A 51 -5.24 13.44 8.82
N VAL A 52 -5.31 14.41 7.89
CA VAL A 52 -4.54 14.38 6.64
C VAL A 52 -3.04 14.52 6.92
N GLU A 53 -2.65 15.27 7.93
CA GLU A 53 -1.25 15.47 8.32
C GLU A 53 -0.64 14.17 8.87
N GLN A 54 -1.44 13.38 9.58
CA GLN A 54 -1.02 12.05 10.05
C GLN A 54 -0.85 11.08 8.87
N TRP A 55 -1.69 11.19 7.83
CA TRP A 55 -1.49 10.45 6.57
C TRP A 55 -0.22 10.87 5.84
N GLU A 56 0.08 12.17 5.77
CA GLU A 56 1.31 12.68 5.17
C GLU A 56 2.55 12.21 5.93
N ALA A 57 2.48 12.07 7.25
CA ALA A 57 3.56 11.52 8.06
C ALA A 57 3.85 10.03 7.76
N LEU A 58 2.88 9.29 7.22
CA LEU A 58 3.07 7.89 6.79
C LEU A 58 3.67 7.76 5.39
N LEU A 59 3.85 8.86 4.66
CA LEU A 59 4.45 8.83 3.33
C LEU A 59 5.91 8.36 3.42
N PRO A 60 6.41 7.69 2.35
CA PRO A 60 7.71 7.05 2.38
C PRO A 60 8.85 8.08 2.47
N LEU A 61 8.59 9.33 2.10
CA LEU A 61 9.53 10.44 2.21
C LEU A 61 9.81 10.86 3.67
N ASN A 62 8.90 10.55 4.59
CA ASN A 62 8.99 10.89 6.01
C ASN A 62 9.51 9.73 6.88
N MET A 63 9.61 8.53 6.32
CA MET A 63 10.23 7.37 6.97
C MET A 63 11.74 7.41 6.72
N LYS A 64 12.48 8.15 7.55
CA LYS A 64 13.94 8.24 7.54
C LYS A 64 14.57 7.41 8.65
#